data_AF-A0A0F9KR72-F1
#
_entry.id   AF-A0A0F9KR72-F1
#
_cell.length_a   1.000
_cell.length_b   1.000
_cell.length_c   1.000
_cell.angle_alpha   90.00
_cell.angle_beta   90.00
_cell.angle_gamma   90.00
#
_symmetry.space_group_name_H-M   'P 1'
#
loop_
_entity.id
_entity.type
_entity.pdbx_description
1 polymer ?
#
loop_
_entity_poly.entity_id
_entity_poly.type
_entity_poly.pdbx_seq_one_letter_code
_entity_poly.pdbx_strand_id
1 'polypeptide(L)'
;MNSNYRSLIKQQNPLQENVHSICCGKPFIESRDGNEICINCGLIFDRTFVVNERRAYTIEEIQTRRRTEPRWRDFGPRTMLPNTKTDSKGKSIGPREQALFSRLSKIQNSLISSIERNFWEAKPKLKMLTSKLNIPEYIAETSWKIYSIVAKKKLTMGRSINGFISGSLYAAIRVHDFPRLLDEVCEASLTPRRTVHRSLAMIIREVLPELNLRYQPITAEILVFRFGNELDLPIKIQKNAINMLINASKNGLKRTGKDPKGLAAACIYIAAKNGSIRKTQSLVANIAKITEVTLRSRAKQIKNKLT
;
A
#
# COMPACT_ATOMS: atom_id res chain seq x y z
N MET A 1 -24.05 0.81 24.03
CA MET A 1 -25.20 1.10 23.15
C MET A 1 -24.71 1.12 21.70
N ASN A 2 -24.68 -0.06 21.08
CA ASN A 2 -24.30 -0.25 19.68
C ASN A 2 -25.53 0.02 18.81
N SER A 3 -25.78 1.28 18.45
CA SER A 3 -26.65 1.59 17.33
C SER A 3 -25.85 1.39 16.05
N ASN A 4 -26.15 0.27 15.39
CA ASN A 4 -25.60 -0.10 14.09
C ASN A 4 -25.94 1.02 13.09
N TYR A 5 -25.03 1.94 12.79
CA TYR A 5 -25.30 3.05 11.87
C TYR A 5 -25.70 2.55 10.46
N ARG A 6 -25.34 1.31 10.11
CA ARG A 6 -25.84 0.60 8.92
C ARG A 6 -27.33 0.30 8.96
N SER A 7 -27.95 0.11 10.12
CA SER A 7 -29.40 -0.09 10.23
C SER A 7 -30.17 1.23 10.08
N LEU A 8 -29.56 2.37 10.41
CA LEU A 8 -30.15 3.70 10.20
C LEU A 8 -30.17 4.10 8.71
N ILE A 9 -29.14 3.73 7.94
CA ILE A 9 -29.14 3.92 6.47
C ILE A 9 -30.21 3.04 5.81
N LYS A 10 -30.45 1.83 6.33
CA LYS A 10 -31.57 0.99 5.86
C LYS A 10 -32.96 1.54 6.20
N GLN A 11 -33.07 2.41 7.20
CA GLN A 11 -34.34 3.02 7.64
C GLN A 11 -34.64 4.35 6.95
N GLN A 12 -33.72 4.90 6.14
CA GLN A 12 -33.91 6.15 5.38
C GLN A 12 -34.46 5.96 3.96
N ASN A 13 -35.10 4.83 3.67
CA ASN A 13 -36.02 4.72 2.53
C ASN A 13 -37.47 4.52 3.03
N PRO A 14 -38.10 5.50 3.70
CA PRO A 14 -39.54 5.58 3.68
C PRO A 14 -39.92 6.19 2.33
N LEU A 15 -40.48 5.38 1.43
CA LEU A 15 -41.35 5.72 0.29
C LEU A 15 -41.18 4.64 -0.79
N GLN A 16 -41.87 3.52 -0.61
CA GLN A 16 -42.28 2.67 -1.72
C GLN A 16 -43.59 1.97 -1.31
N GLU A 17 -44.62 2.79 -1.04
CA GLU A 17 -45.95 2.36 -1.44
C GLU A 17 -45.96 2.39 -2.96
N ASN A 18 -45.81 1.20 -3.56
CA ASN A 18 -45.92 1.00 -5.00
C ASN A 18 -47.34 1.36 -5.44
N VAL A 19 -47.57 2.64 -5.75
CA VAL A 19 -48.62 3.02 -6.70
C VAL A 19 -48.13 2.50 -8.05
N HIS A 20 -48.49 1.27 -8.39
CA HIS A 20 -48.34 0.76 -9.76
C HIS A 20 -49.24 1.59 -10.67
N SER A 21 -48.76 2.75 -11.11
CA SER A 21 -49.30 3.40 -12.29
C SER A 21 -49.01 2.47 -13.47
N ILE A 22 -50.05 1.80 -13.96
CA ILE A 22 -49.99 0.89 -15.11
C ILE A 22 -49.35 1.64 -16.28
N CYS A 23 -48.16 1.20 -16.67
CA CYS A 23 -47.51 1.65 -17.90
C CYS A 23 -48.10 0.89 -19.11
N CYS A 24 -47.72 1.28 -20.33
CA CYS A 24 -48.04 0.51 -21.53
C CYS A 24 -47.40 -0.89 -21.49
N GLY A 25 -47.98 -1.87 -22.21
CA GLY A 25 -47.56 -3.27 -22.17
C GLY A 25 -46.13 -3.58 -22.63
N LYS A 26 -45.44 -2.62 -23.27
CA LYS A 26 -44.00 -2.66 -23.58
C LYS A 26 -43.35 -1.31 -23.26
N PRO A 27 -42.98 -1.05 -21.99
CA PRO A 27 -42.33 0.18 -21.61
C PRO A 27 -40.92 0.26 -22.21
N PHE A 28 -40.56 1.42 -22.77
CA PHE A 28 -39.19 1.73 -23.19
C PHE A 28 -38.69 2.89 -22.35
N ILE A 29 -37.84 2.60 -21.36
CA ILE A 29 -37.40 3.54 -20.33
C ILE A 29 -36.10 4.20 -20.76
N GLU A 30 -36.08 5.54 -20.77
CA GLU A 30 -34.90 6.36 -21.04
C GLU A 30 -34.76 7.44 -19.95
N SER A 31 -33.51 7.76 -19.58
CA SER A 31 -33.23 8.84 -18.63
C SER A 31 -33.14 10.18 -19.36
N ARG A 32 -34.09 11.08 -19.11
CA ARG A 32 -34.10 12.44 -19.67
C ARG A 32 -34.32 13.47 -18.56
N ASP A 33 -33.50 14.51 -18.54
CA ASP A 33 -33.57 15.64 -17.60
C ASP A 33 -33.65 15.23 -16.11
N GLY A 34 -32.97 14.14 -15.73
CA GLY A 34 -32.98 13.65 -14.36
C GLY A 34 -34.28 12.92 -13.97
N ASN A 35 -35.04 12.42 -14.95
CA ASN A 35 -36.18 11.55 -14.74
C ASN A 35 -36.04 10.26 -15.56
N GLU A 36 -36.53 9.16 -15.02
CA GLU A 36 -36.68 7.90 -15.76
C GLU A 36 -38.08 7.87 -16.37
N ILE A 37 -38.14 8.02 -17.69
CA ILE A 37 -39.38 8.22 -18.43
C ILE A 37 -39.57 7.09 -19.43
N CYS A 38 -40.80 6.59 -19.54
CA CYS A 38 -41.17 5.74 -20.66
C CYS A 38 -41.39 6.59 -21.92
N ILE A 39 -40.61 6.39 -23.00
CA ILE A 39 -40.79 7.12 -24.26
C ILE A 39 -42.16 6.83 -24.90
N ASN A 40 -42.66 5.60 -24.73
CA ASN A 40 -43.88 5.14 -25.41
C ASN A 40 -45.17 5.75 -24.85
N CYS A 41 -45.22 6.06 -23.56
CA CYS A 41 -46.44 6.61 -22.92
C CYS A 41 -46.20 7.89 -22.10
N GLY A 42 -44.96 8.36 -21.99
CA GLY A 42 -44.59 9.56 -21.23
C GLY A 42 -44.68 9.41 -19.71
N LEU A 43 -44.95 8.21 -19.19
CA LEU A 43 -45.02 7.97 -17.75
C LEU A 43 -43.64 8.12 -17.11
N ILE A 44 -43.57 8.93 -16.07
CA ILE A 44 -42.37 9.11 -15.25
C ILE A 44 -42.41 8.08 -14.13
N PHE A 45 -41.47 7.14 -14.14
CA PHE A 45 -41.38 6.10 -13.12
C PHE A 45 -40.68 6.59 -11.86
N ASP A 46 -39.57 7.30 -12.05
CA ASP A 46 -38.77 7.82 -10.95
C ASP A 46 -38.08 9.13 -11.37
N ARG A 47 -37.72 9.93 -10.38
CA ARG A 47 -36.83 11.08 -10.58
C ARG A 47 -35.44 10.66 -10.14
N THR A 48 -34.47 10.70 -11.04
CA THR A 48 -33.06 10.50 -10.68
C THR A 48 -32.58 11.72 -9.90
N PHE A 49 -32.68 11.64 -8.58
CA PHE A 49 -32.04 12.61 -7.69
C PHE A 49 -30.52 12.49 -7.82
N VAL A 50 -29.86 13.63 -7.96
CA VAL A 50 -28.40 13.68 -7.82
C VAL A 50 -28.08 13.43 -6.34
N VAL A 51 -27.70 12.19 -6.01
CA VAL A 51 -27.41 11.75 -4.62
C VAL A 51 -26.35 12.62 -3.91
N ASN A 52 -25.48 13.28 -4.69
CA ASN A 52 -24.53 14.28 -4.18
C ASN A 52 -24.63 15.57 -4.99
N GLU A 53 -25.34 16.58 -4.48
CA GLU A 53 -25.30 17.97 -4.99
C GLU A 53 -23.90 18.61 -4.92
N ARG A 54 -22.94 17.93 -4.29
CA ARG A 54 -21.62 18.47 -3.96
C ARG A 54 -20.72 18.57 -5.17
N ARG A 55 -20.93 19.61 -5.96
CA ARG A 55 -19.95 20.10 -6.92
C ARG A 55 -19.24 21.29 -6.31
N ALA A 56 -18.00 21.05 -5.87
CA ALA A 56 -17.04 22.11 -5.66
C ALA A 56 -16.17 22.12 -6.92
N TYR A 57 -16.32 23.17 -7.74
CA TYR A 57 -15.66 23.20 -9.05
C TYR A 57 -14.28 23.85 -8.96
N THR A 58 -14.05 24.69 -7.95
CA THR A 58 -12.78 25.38 -7.73
C THR A 58 -12.03 24.80 -6.53
N ILE A 59 -10.70 24.88 -6.59
CA ILE A 59 -9.81 24.41 -5.51
C ILE A 59 -10.09 25.18 -4.20
N GLU A 60 -10.43 26.47 -4.29
CA GLU A 60 -10.76 27.32 -3.15
C GLU A 60 -12.08 26.94 -2.49
N GLU A 61 -13.10 26.63 -3.29
CA GLU A 61 -14.39 26.14 -2.80
C GLU A 61 -14.25 24.77 -2.13
N ILE A 62 -13.39 23.89 -2.68
CA ILE A 62 -13.01 22.63 -2.03
C ILE A 62 -12.32 22.89 -0.69
N GLN A 63 -11.38 23.84 -0.62
CA GLN A 63 -10.61 24.12 0.60
C GLN A 63 -11.45 24.76 1.71
N THR A 64 -12.35 25.67 1.38
CA THR A 64 -13.28 26.30 2.34
C THR A 64 -14.27 25.28 2.89
N ARG A 65 -14.85 24.42 2.03
CA ARG A 65 -15.77 23.34 2.45
C ARG A 65 -15.08 22.26 3.29
N ARG A 66 -13.85 21.88 2.96
CA ARG A 66 -13.04 20.95 3.77
C ARG A 66 -12.88 21.38 5.23
N ARG A 67 -13.10 22.66 5.58
CA ARG A 67 -13.04 23.16 6.96
C ARG A 67 -14.27 22.77 7.78
N THR A 68 -15.45 22.80 7.18
CA THR A 68 -16.74 22.52 7.86
C THR A 68 -17.22 21.09 7.66
N GLU A 69 -16.69 20.38 6.67
CA GLU A 69 -17.05 18.99 6.42
C GLU A 69 -16.55 18.04 7.53
N PRO A 70 -17.40 17.08 7.97
CA PRO A 70 -16.95 16.02 8.87
C PRO A 70 -15.84 15.23 8.19
N ARG A 71 -14.65 15.21 8.81
CA ARG A 71 -13.51 14.46 8.31
C ARG A 71 -13.70 12.97 8.61
N TRP A 72 -14.26 12.25 7.65
CA TRP A 72 -14.31 10.79 7.71
C TRP A 72 -12.89 10.24 7.65
N ARG A 73 -12.47 9.57 8.72
CA ARG A 73 -11.24 8.79 8.75
C ARG A 73 -11.63 7.34 8.99
N ASP A 74 -11.00 6.43 8.27
CA ASP A 74 -11.15 4.98 8.50
C ASP A 74 -10.57 4.53 9.85
N PHE A 75 -9.73 5.36 10.47
CA PHE A 75 -9.05 5.05 11.72
C PHE A 75 -8.80 6.31 12.58
N GLY A 76 -8.80 6.11 13.90
CA GLY A 76 -8.56 7.15 14.91
C GLY A 76 -9.79 8.01 15.23
N PRO A 77 -9.68 8.91 16.24
CA PRO A 77 -10.74 9.83 16.60
C PRO A 77 -11.08 10.77 15.43
N ARG A 78 -12.38 10.92 15.15
CA ARG A 78 -12.89 11.69 13.99
C ARG A 78 -12.57 13.18 14.09
N THR A 79 -12.55 13.71 15.31
CA THR A 79 -12.19 15.10 15.63
C THR A 79 -11.24 15.08 16.81
N MET A 80 -10.23 15.95 16.81
CA MET A 80 -9.31 16.14 17.93
C MET A 80 -9.42 17.58 18.36
N LEU A 81 -9.61 17.82 19.66
CA LEU A 81 -9.58 19.16 20.22
C LEU A 81 -8.11 19.63 20.22
N PRO A 82 -7.76 20.61 19.37
CA PRO A 82 -6.41 21.14 19.34
C PRO A 82 -6.15 21.95 20.61
N ASN A 83 -4.89 21.97 21.05
CA ASN A 83 -4.47 22.82 22.17
C ASN A 83 -4.02 24.21 21.68
N THR A 84 -4.85 24.84 20.84
CA THR A 84 -4.54 26.15 20.23
C THR A 84 -4.98 27.30 21.15
N LYS A 85 -4.25 28.42 21.07
CA LYS A 85 -4.58 29.66 21.81
C LYS A 85 -5.53 30.59 21.05
N THR A 86 -5.89 30.22 19.83
CA THR A 86 -6.69 30.99 18.90
C THR A 86 -7.91 30.20 18.46
N ASP A 87 -9.03 30.91 18.33
CA ASP A 87 -10.28 30.40 17.77
C ASP A 87 -10.22 30.32 16.24
N SER A 88 -11.18 29.63 15.61
CA SER A 88 -11.32 29.48 14.16
C SER A 88 -11.35 30.83 13.41
N LYS A 89 -11.85 31.89 14.06
CA LYS A 89 -11.88 33.27 13.54
C LYS A 89 -10.59 34.07 13.82
N GLY A 90 -9.55 33.44 14.39
CA GLY A 90 -8.27 34.08 14.70
C GLY A 90 -8.24 34.89 16.00
N LYS A 91 -9.35 34.96 16.75
CA LYS A 91 -9.41 35.65 18.04
C LYS A 91 -8.65 34.85 19.12
N SER A 92 -7.92 35.52 20.00
CA SER A 92 -7.27 34.88 21.16
C SER A 92 -8.33 34.38 22.16
N ILE A 93 -8.11 33.16 22.65
CA ILE A 93 -8.98 32.49 23.61
C ILE A 93 -8.60 32.96 25.03
N GLY A 94 -9.58 33.21 25.90
CA GLY A 94 -9.30 33.64 27.28
C GLY A 94 -8.57 32.56 28.11
N PRO A 95 -7.81 32.91 29.16
CA PRO A 95 -7.02 31.93 29.94
C PRO A 95 -7.87 30.83 30.58
N ARG A 96 -9.10 31.15 31.04
CA ARG A 96 -10.05 30.15 31.57
C ARG A 96 -10.47 29.13 30.53
N GLU A 97 -10.80 29.59 29.32
CA GLU A 97 -11.23 28.74 28.22
C GLU A 97 -10.06 27.89 27.70
N GLN A 98 -8.85 28.44 27.63
CA GLN A 98 -7.65 27.67 27.28
C GLN A 98 -7.42 26.51 28.26
N ALA A 99 -7.59 26.75 29.57
CA ALA A 99 -7.49 25.71 30.59
C ALA A 99 -8.60 24.64 30.45
N LEU A 100 -9.83 25.06 30.13
CA LEU A 100 -10.95 24.15 29.84
C LEU A 100 -10.65 23.27 28.62
N PHE A 101 -10.23 23.85 27.49
CA PHE A 101 -9.89 23.10 26.28
C PHE A 101 -8.69 22.17 26.48
N SER A 102 -7.68 22.61 27.24
CA SER A 102 -6.56 21.74 27.64
C SER A 102 -7.05 20.53 28.43
N ARG A 103 -7.97 20.73 29.38
CA ARG A 103 -8.57 19.65 30.18
C ARG A 103 -9.42 18.72 29.32
N LEU A 104 -10.27 19.26 28.44
CA LEU A 104 -11.09 18.48 27.53
C LEU A 104 -10.25 17.69 26.53
N SER A 105 -9.18 18.28 25.96
CA SER A 105 -8.23 17.59 25.08
C SER A 105 -7.52 16.44 25.82
N LYS A 106 -7.15 16.65 27.10
CA LYS A 106 -6.58 15.59 27.94
C LYS A 106 -7.57 14.44 28.17
N ILE A 107 -8.84 14.75 28.49
CA ILE A 107 -9.91 13.75 28.66
C ILE A 107 -10.11 13.00 27.34
N GLN A 108 -10.22 13.72 26.21
CA GLN A 108 -10.39 13.11 24.91
C GLN A 108 -9.24 12.15 24.56
N ASN A 109 -7.99 12.56 24.76
CA ASN A 109 -6.83 11.73 24.52
C ASN A 109 -6.81 10.48 25.41
N SER A 110 -7.37 10.56 26.63
CA SER A 110 -7.47 9.40 27.54
C SER A 110 -8.50 8.37 27.09
N LEU A 111 -9.51 8.75 26.31
CA LEU A 111 -10.52 7.85 25.76
C LEU A 111 -10.00 7.06 24.55
N ILE A 112 -8.85 7.44 23.97
CA ILE A 112 -8.31 6.80 22.78
C ILE A 112 -7.77 5.42 23.12
N SER A 113 -8.31 4.41 22.44
CA SER A 113 -7.88 3.02 22.58
C SER A 113 -6.40 2.85 22.21
N SER A 114 -5.73 1.86 22.82
CA SER A 114 -4.32 1.59 22.53
C SER A 114 -4.08 1.21 21.06
N ILE A 115 -5.06 0.55 20.44
CA ILE A 115 -5.05 0.18 19.02
C ILE A 115 -5.17 1.41 18.11
N GLU A 116 -6.02 2.38 18.44
CA GLU A 116 -6.14 3.63 17.68
C GLU A 116 -4.87 4.47 17.75
N ARG A 117 -4.26 4.58 18.95
CA ARG A 117 -2.96 5.24 19.11
C ARG A 117 -1.89 4.60 18.24
N ASN A 118 -1.87 3.26 18.17
CA ASN A 118 -0.96 2.53 17.32
C ASN A 118 -1.18 2.84 15.82
N PHE A 119 -2.44 2.87 15.36
CA PHE A 119 -2.74 3.23 13.96
C PHE A 119 -2.37 4.67 13.63
N TRP A 120 -2.54 5.59 14.57
CA TRP A 120 -2.16 6.99 14.40
C TRP A 120 -0.66 7.15 14.20
N GLU A 121 0.15 6.39 14.93
CA GLU A 121 1.60 6.39 14.75
C GLU A 121 2.02 5.68 13.46
N ALA A 122 1.36 4.57 13.12
CA ALA A 122 1.81 3.69 12.05
C ALA A 122 1.46 4.16 10.63
N LYS A 123 0.25 4.70 10.41
CA LYS A 123 -0.18 5.09 9.05
C LYS A 123 0.72 6.17 8.42
N PRO A 124 1.07 7.27 9.12
CA PRO A 124 1.95 8.29 8.54
C PRO A 124 3.33 7.73 8.20
N LYS A 125 3.88 6.87 9.07
CA LYS A 125 5.16 6.19 8.84
C LYS A 125 5.10 5.25 7.64
N LEU A 126 4.02 4.48 7.49
CA LEU A 126 3.81 3.64 6.31
C LEU A 126 3.73 4.49 5.04
N LYS A 127 2.97 5.59 5.06
CA LYS A 127 2.83 6.51 3.91
C LYS A 127 4.17 7.16 3.53
N MET A 128 4.96 7.55 4.51
CA MET A 128 6.32 8.08 4.29
C MET A 128 7.23 7.02 3.66
N LEU A 129 7.12 5.77 4.10
CA LEU A 129 7.93 4.66 3.58
C LEU A 129 7.53 4.30 2.14
N THR A 130 6.23 4.28 1.84
CA THR A 130 5.73 3.99 0.49
C THR A 130 6.10 5.10 -0.48
N SER A 131 6.01 6.38 -0.06
CA SER A 131 6.44 7.51 -0.89
C SER A 131 7.95 7.49 -1.13
N LYS A 132 8.77 7.17 -0.13
CA LYS A 132 10.24 7.09 -0.27
C LYS A 132 10.69 5.99 -1.24
N LEU A 133 9.93 4.90 -1.34
CA LEU A 133 10.25 3.75 -2.19
C LEU A 133 9.53 3.77 -3.55
N ASN A 134 8.72 4.81 -3.82
CA ASN A 134 7.83 4.94 -4.97
C ASN A 134 6.96 3.69 -5.19
N ILE A 135 6.35 3.21 -4.11
CA ILE A 135 5.48 2.03 -4.14
C ILE A 135 4.06 2.44 -4.55
N PRO A 136 3.41 1.72 -5.48
CA PRO A 136 2.03 1.97 -5.86
C PRO A 136 1.03 1.88 -4.69
N GLU A 137 -0.06 2.66 -4.76
CA GLU A 137 -1.05 2.75 -3.67
C GLU A 137 -1.73 1.41 -3.37
N TYR A 138 -2.00 0.57 -4.38
CA TYR A 138 -2.62 -0.76 -4.16
C TYR A 138 -1.76 -1.67 -3.26
N ILE A 139 -0.43 -1.57 -3.34
CA ILE A 139 0.50 -2.29 -2.45
C ILE A 139 0.49 -1.66 -1.05
N ALA A 140 0.43 -0.33 -0.97
CA ALA A 140 0.32 0.39 0.30
C ALA A 140 -0.98 0.05 1.06
N GLU A 141 -2.10 -0.07 0.35
CA GLU A 141 -3.38 -0.52 0.91
C GLU A 141 -3.31 -1.96 1.42
N THR A 142 -2.70 -2.85 0.65
CA THR A 142 -2.50 -4.25 1.06
C THR A 142 -1.61 -4.33 2.30
N SER A 143 -0.53 -3.55 2.33
CA SER A 143 0.36 -3.41 3.49
C SER A 143 -0.41 -2.92 4.72
N TRP A 144 -1.28 -1.93 4.55
CA TRP A 144 -2.12 -1.43 5.63
C TRP A 144 -3.14 -2.46 6.14
N LYS A 145 -3.76 -3.25 5.24
CA LYS A 145 -4.64 -4.36 5.62
C LYS A 145 -3.89 -5.40 6.46
N ILE A 146 -2.69 -5.79 6.04
CA ILE A 146 -1.82 -6.71 6.79
C ILE A 146 -1.51 -6.12 8.17
N TYR A 147 -1.03 -4.86 8.23
CA TYR A 147 -0.69 -4.20 9.48
C TYR A 147 -1.89 -4.05 10.43
N SER A 148 -3.08 -3.79 9.89
CA SER A 148 -4.31 -3.67 10.67
C SER A 148 -4.63 -4.96 11.44
N ILE A 149 -4.38 -6.13 10.83
CA ILE A 149 -4.57 -7.42 11.47
C ILE A 149 -3.47 -7.70 12.50
N VAL A 150 -2.21 -7.39 12.16
CA VAL A 150 -1.07 -7.49 13.11
C VAL A 150 -1.39 -6.75 14.42
N ALA A 151 -1.92 -5.53 14.30
CA ALA A 151 -2.24 -4.70 15.46
C ALA A 151 -3.47 -5.23 16.22
N LYS A 152 -4.53 -5.69 15.51
CA LYS A 152 -5.70 -6.35 16.13
C LYS A 152 -5.30 -7.60 16.93
N LYS A 153 -4.31 -8.35 16.46
CA LYS A 153 -3.72 -9.51 17.15
C LYS A 153 -2.75 -9.16 18.27
N LYS A 154 -2.52 -7.88 18.54
CA LYS A 154 -1.57 -7.39 19.56
C LYS A 154 -0.13 -7.88 19.36
N LEU A 155 0.27 -8.23 18.14
CA LEU A 155 1.64 -8.69 17.84
C LEU A 155 2.69 -7.58 18.00
N THR A 156 2.25 -6.33 17.96
CA THR A 156 3.05 -5.12 18.14
C THR A 156 3.44 -4.84 19.60
N MET A 157 2.77 -5.47 20.58
CA MET A 157 3.02 -5.20 22.00
C MET A 157 4.43 -5.67 22.42
N GLY A 158 5.21 -4.76 23.01
CA GLY A 158 6.60 -5.02 23.43
C GLY A 158 7.62 -5.12 22.29
N ARG A 159 7.26 -4.69 21.07
CA ARG A 159 8.10 -4.80 19.87
C ARG A 159 8.07 -3.50 19.07
N SER A 160 9.05 -3.32 18.19
CA SER A 160 9.15 -2.12 17.35
C SER A 160 8.01 -2.04 16.34
N ILE A 161 7.24 -0.96 16.40
CA ILE A 161 6.21 -0.61 15.42
C ILE A 161 6.83 -0.46 14.02
N ASN A 162 8.00 0.19 13.92
CA ASN A 162 8.69 0.38 12.64
C ASN A 162 9.09 -0.96 12.00
N GLY A 163 9.43 -1.97 12.82
CA GLY A 163 9.69 -3.34 12.35
C GLY A 163 8.47 -3.96 11.69
N PHE A 164 7.31 -3.90 12.33
CA PHE A 164 6.06 -4.41 11.76
C PHE A 164 5.59 -3.62 10.54
N ILE A 165 5.73 -2.30 10.51
CA ILE A 165 5.42 -1.50 9.32
C ILE A 165 6.28 -1.94 8.13
N SER A 166 7.60 -2.04 8.33
CA SER A 166 8.54 -2.50 7.30
C SER A 166 8.26 -3.93 6.86
N GLY A 167 7.95 -4.81 7.81
CA GLY A 167 7.59 -6.21 7.56
C GLY A 167 6.27 -6.36 6.79
N SER A 168 5.24 -5.58 7.15
CA SER A 168 3.94 -5.58 6.47
C SER A 168 4.05 -5.01 5.06
N LEU A 169 4.86 -3.96 4.87
CA LEU A 169 5.15 -3.44 3.54
C LEU A 169 5.90 -4.45 2.68
N TYR A 170 6.95 -5.06 3.22
CA TYR A 170 7.68 -6.08 2.49
C TYR A 170 6.80 -7.30 2.18
N ALA A 171 5.97 -7.76 3.12
CA ALA A 171 5.00 -8.84 2.84
C ALA A 171 4.05 -8.47 1.69
N ALA A 172 3.51 -7.25 1.66
CA ALA A 172 2.66 -6.79 0.56
C ALA A 172 3.39 -6.73 -0.78
N ILE A 173 4.63 -6.24 -0.81
CA ILE A 173 5.50 -6.25 -2.01
C ILE A 173 5.65 -7.69 -2.53
N ARG A 174 5.83 -8.66 -1.63
CA ARG A 174 6.00 -10.08 -1.97
C ARG A 174 4.71 -10.78 -2.39
N VAL A 175 3.55 -10.27 -1.99
CA VAL A 175 2.23 -10.76 -2.45
C VAL A 175 1.91 -10.26 -3.86
N HIS A 176 2.40 -9.06 -4.20
CA HIS A 176 2.20 -8.42 -5.51
C HIS A 176 3.37 -8.61 -6.48
N ASP A 177 4.31 -9.52 -6.19
CA ASP A 177 5.51 -9.79 -6.99
C ASP A 177 6.33 -8.54 -7.42
N PHE A 178 6.35 -7.50 -6.58
CA PHE A 178 7.05 -6.26 -6.90
C PHE A 178 8.58 -6.40 -6.64
N PRO A 179 9.47 -5.95 -7.54
CA PRO A 179 10.90 -6.27 -7.54
C PRO A 179 11.73 -5.50 -6.50
N ARG A 180 11.32 -5.44 -5.23
CA ARG A 180 12.07 -4.74 -4.16
C ARG A 180 12.80 -5.68 -3.22
N LEU A 181 13.97 -5.24 -2.75
CA LEU A 181 14.80 -5.98 -1.82
C LEU A 181 14.42 -5.65 -0.38
N LEU A 182 14.56 -6.62 0.51
CA LEU A 182 14.38 -6.39 1.95
C LEU A 182 15.36 -5.32 2.47
N ASP A 183 16.59 -5.33 1.97
CA ASP A 183 17.65 -4.39 2.39
C ASP A 183 17.28 -2.94 2.05
N GLU A 184 16.59 -2.69 0.93
CA GLU A 184 16.09 -1.36 0.57
C GLU A 184 14.98 -0.87 1.50
N VAL A 185 14.07 -1.77 1.89
CA VAL A 185 13.01 -1.43 2.85
C VAL A 185 13.63 -1.11 4.21
N CYS A 186 14.65 -1.87 4.64
CA CYS A 186 15.35 -1.65 5.91
C CYS A 186 16.09 -0.31 5.94
N GLU A 187 16.80 0.04 4.85
CA GLU A 187 17.47 1.34 4.71
C GLU A 187 16.46 2.49 4.67
N ALA A 188 15.34 2.31 3.96
CA ALA A 188 14.33 3.34 3.86
C ALA A 188 13.64 3.63 5.20
N SER A 189 13.44 2.59 6.02
CA SER A 189 12.79 2.68 7.34
C SER A 189 13.75 2.86 8.52
N LEU A 190 15.06 2.92 8.27
CA LEU A 190 16.12 3.02 9.30
C LEU A 190 15.97 1.95 10.40
N THR A 191 15.51 0.76 10.01
CA THR A 191 15.18 -0.32 10.94
C THR A 191 16.14 -1.50 10.70
N PRO A 192 16.76 -2.08 11.75
CA PRO A 192 17.76 -3.11 11.57
C PRO A 192 17.15 -4.37 10.97
N ARG A 193 17.85 -4.97 9.98
CA ARG A 193 17.40 -6.14 9.22
C ARG A 193 16.89 -7.29 10.09
N ARG A 194 17.55 -7.57 11.22
CA ARG A 194 17.13 -8.62 12.17
C ARG A 194 15.72 -8.40 12.71
N THR A 195 15.37 -7.15 13.02
CA THR A 195 14.04 -6.83 13.55
C THR A 195 12.97 -6.95 12.48
N VAL A 196 13.23 -6.43 11.27
CA VAL A 196 12.30 -6.55 10.12
C VAL A 196 12.06 -8.01 9.76
N HIS A 197 13.12 -8.83 9.75
CA HIS A 197 13.02 -10.26 9.47
C HIS A 197 12.18 -11.01 10.52
N ARG A 198 12.37 -10.69 11.82
CA ARG A 198 11.58 -11.28 12.91
C ARG A 198 10.09 -10.92 12.79
N SER A 199 9.78 -9.65 12.50
CA SER A 199 8.40 -9.21 12.27
C SER A 199 7.79 -9.84 11.02
N LEU A 200 8.56 -9.93 9.93
CA LEU A 200 8.13 -10.56 8.69
C LEU A 200 7.76 -12.03 8.91
N ALA A 201 8.59 -12.78 9.63
CA ALA A 201 8.32 -14.19 9.93
C ALA A 201 7.00 -14.39 10.70
N MET A 202 6.69 -13.51 11.65
CA MET A 202 5.41 -13.56 12.38
C MET A 202 4.23 -13.20 11.48
N ILE A 203 4.37 -12.18 10.63
CA ILE A 203 3.33 -11.80 9.65
C ILE A 203 3.02 -12.96 8.70
N ILE A 204 4.06 -13.61 8.18
CA ILE A 204 3.90 -14.74 7.25
C ILE A 204 3.19 -15.90 7.92
N ARG A 205 3.56 -16.22 9.17
CA ARG A 205 3.00 -17.38 9.90
C ARG A 205 1.59 -17.12 10.43
N GLU A 206 1.31 -15.92 10.92
CA GLU A 206 0.09 -15.65 11.69
C GLU A 206 -0.93 -14.79 10.96
N VAL A 207 -0.54 -13.95 9.99
CA VAL A 207 -1.44 -12.94 9.40
C VAL A 207 -1.79 -13.26 7.95
N LEU A 208 -0.81 -13.67 7.12
CA LEU A 208 -1.07 -13.98 5.71
C LEU A 208 -2.10 -15.11 5.50
N PRO A 209 -2.10 -16.20 6.29
CA PRO A 209 -3.11 -17.25 6.16
C PRO A 209 -4.54 -16.76 6.39
N GLU A 210 -4.76 -15.83 7.33
CA GLU A 210 -6.09 -15.29 7.61
C GLU A 210 -6.63 -14.40 6.49
N LEU A 211 -5.73 -13.75 5.76
CA LEU A 211 -6.07 -12.92 4.61
C LEU A 211 -6.17 -13.73 3.31
N ASN A 212 -5.91 -15.04 3.35
CA ASN A 212 -5.74 -15.89 2.16
C ASN A 212 -4.73 -15.33 1.15
N LEU A 213 -3.69 -14.65 1.65
CA LEU A 213 -2.62 -14.09 0.82
C LEU A 213 -1.43 -15.03 0.77
N ARG A 214 -0.87 -15.23 -0.42
CA ARG A 214 0.29 -16.11 -0.63
C ARG A 214 1.58 -15.29 -0.65
N TYR A 215 2.53 -15.66 0.19
CA TYR A 215 3.87 -15.09 0.16
C TYR A 215 4.71 -15.77 -0.92
N GLN A 216 5.18 -15.02 -1.91
CA GLN A 216 6.07 -15.55 -2.95
C GLN A 216 7.53 -15.27 -2.60
N PRO A 217 8.44 -16.26 -2.69
CA PRO A 217 9.87 -16.06 -2.49
C PRO A 217 10.51 -15.30 -3.67
N ILE A 218 11.61 -14.60 -3.41
CA ILE A 218 12.28 -13.79 -4.43
C ILE A 218 12.93 -14.66 -5.50
N THR A 219 12.62 -14.38 -6.76
CA THR A 219 13.18 -15.06 -7.92
C THR A 219 14.26 -14.20 -8.56
N ALA A 220 15.25 -14.84 -9.19
CA ALA A 220 16.38 -14.13 -9.79
C ALA A 220 15.97 -13.42 -11.08
N GLU A 221 15.01 -13.97 -11.81
CA GLU A 221 14.49 -13.49 -13.09
C GLU A 221 13.94 -12.06 -12.98
N ILE A 222 13.13 -11.82 -11.95
CA ILE A 222 12.54 -10.50 -11.67
C ILE A 222 13.64 -9.46 -11.37
N LEU A 223 14.67 -9.88 -10.65
CA LEU A 223 15.81 -9.03 -10.31
C LEU A 223 16.69 -8.71 -11.53
N VAL A 224 16.78 -9.60 -12.52
CA VAL A 224 17.60 -9.36 -13.71
C VAL A 224 17.10 -8.14 -14.48
N PHE A 225 15.80 -8.03 -14.72
CA PHE A 225 15.23 -6.88 -15.42
C PHE A 225 15.41 -5.58 -14.63
N ARG A 226 15.17 -5.63 -13.32
CA ARG A 226 15.33 -4.45 -12.47
C ARG A 226 16.78 -3.95 -12.45
N PHE A 227 17.73 -4.82 -12.11
CA PHE A 227 19.14 -4.44 -12.07
C PHE A 227 19.65 -4.06 -13.46
N GLY A 228 19.15 -4.70 -14.52
CA GLY A 228 19.43 -4.33 -15.90
C GLY A 228 19.01 -2.90 -16.22
N ASN A 229 17.82 -2.48 -15.77
CA ASN A 229 17.34 -1.12 -15.94
C ASN A 229 18.14 -0.11 -15.11
N GLU A 230 18.49 -0.43 -13.85
CA GLU A 230 19.36 0.44 -13.02
C GLU A 230 20.80 0.56 -13.57
N LEU A 231 21.23 -0.39 -14.40
CA LEU A 231 22.53 -0.37 -15.10
C LEU A 231 22.45 0.23 -16.51
N ASP A 232 21.30 0.72 -16.97
CA ASP A 232 21.06 1.20 -18.34
C ASP A 232 21.46 0.16 -19.41
N LEU A 233 21.20 -1.12 -19.15
CA LEU A 233 21.49 -2.19 -20.10
C LEU A 233 20.32 -2.36 -21.08
N PRO A 234 20.58 -2.52 -22.39
CA PRO A 234 19.53 -2.76 -23.37
C PRO A 234 18.82 -4.10 -23.08
N ILE A 235 17.53 -4.14 -23.39
CA ILE A 235 16.66 -5.31 -23.14
C ILE A 235 17.21 -6.61 -23.77
N LYS A 236 17.95 -6.51 -24.88
CA LYS A 236 18.62 -7.66 -25.52
C LYS A 236 19.62 -8.34 -24.58
N ILE A 237 20.43 -7.57 -23.85
CA ILE A 237 21.40 -8.09 -22.89
C ILE A 237 20.68 -8.67 -21.67
N GLN A 238 19.61 -8.03 -21.20
CA GLN A 238 18.82 -8.52 -20.07
C GLN A 238 18.15 -9.87 -20.39
N LYS A 239 17.55 -10.01 -21.59
CA LYS A 239 17.00 -11.29 -22.07
C LYS A 239 18.06 -12.38 -22.17
N ASN A 240 19.26 -12.03 -22.67
CA ASN A 240 20.38 -12.97 -22.72
C ASN A 240 20.79 -13.44 -21.31
N ALA A 241 20.84 -12.53 -20.32
CA ALA A 241 21.15 -12.88 -18.94
C ALA A 241 20.14 -13.87 -18.34
N ILE A 242 18.85 -13.72 -18.66
CA ILE A 242 17.80 -14.66 -18.22
C ILE A 242 17.95 -16.01 -18.91
N ASN A 243 18.16 -16.02 -20.23
CA ASN A 243 18.38 -17.26 -20.98
C ASN A 243 19.59 -18.03 -20.43
N MET A 244 20.67 -17.31 -20.08
CA MET A 244 21.84 -17.90 -19.42
C MET A 244 21.49 -18.50 -18.06
N LEU A 245 20.67 -17.82 -17.26
CA LEU A 245 20.22 -18.33 -15.96
C LEU A 245 19.39 -19.61 -16.11
N ILE A 246 18.48 -19.63 -17.09
CA ILE A 246 17.64 -20.79 -17.41
C ILE A 246 18.50 -21.96 -17.92
N ASN A 247 19.41 -21.71 -18.86
CA ASN A 247 20.29 -22.74 -19.41
C ASN A 247 21.22 -23.31 -18.34
N ALA A 248 21.82 -22.46 -17.50
CA ALA A 248 22.63 -22.93 -16.38
C ALA A 248 21.80 -23.79 -15.40
N SER A 249 20.54 -23.42 -15.15
CA SER A 249 19.62 -24.22 -14.32
C SER A 249 19.32 -25.58 -14.94
N LYS A 250 19.11 -25.65 -16.26
CA LYS A 250 18.92 -26.92 -17.00
C LYS A 250 20.18 -27.80 -16.93
N ASN A 251 21.36 -27.19 -16.99
CA ASN A 251 22.65 -27.88 -16.90
C ASN A 251 23.07 -28.23 -15.45
N GLY A 252 22.12 -28.28 -14.51
CA GLY A 252 22.33 -28.74 -13.14
C GLY A 252 22.80 -27.68 -12.15
N LEU A 253 22.65 -26.38 -12.44
CA LEU A 253 22.87 -25.32 -11.44
C LEU A 253 21.78 -25.39 -10.37
N LYS A 254 22.13 -25.90 -9.19
CA LYS A 254 21.25 -25.84 -8.00
C LYS A 254 20.93 -24.38 -7.65
N ARG A 255 19.65 -24.01 -7.74
CA ARG A 255 19.13 -22.68 -7.37
C ARG A 255 18.80 -22.60 -5.88
N THR A 256 18.36 -23.70 -5.28
CA THR A 256 18.01 -23.80 -3.87
C THR A 256 19.22 -23.52 -2.97
N GLY A 257 19.02 -22.69 -1.94
CA GLY A 257 20.07 -22.33 -0.98
C GLY A 257 21.08 -21.29 -1.47
N LYS A 258 20.95 -20.79 -2.71
CA LYS A 258 21.76 -19.69 -3.23
C LYS A 258 20.96 -18.39 -3.19
N ASP A 259 21.63 -17.28 -2.85
CA ASP A 259 21.00 -15.96 -2.87
C ASP A 259 20.59 -15.57 -4.31
N PRO A 260 19.30 -15.35 -4.59
CA PRO A 260 18.81 -14.96 -5.92
C PRO A 260 19.42 -13.66 -6.42
N LYS A 261 19.76 -12.72 -5.51
CA LYS A 261 20.44 -11.46 -5.86
C LYS A 261 21.78 -11.71 -6.54
N GLY A 262 22.58 -12.60 -5.95
CA GLY A 262 23.91 -12.96 -6.46
C GLY A 262 23.85 -13.70 -7.80
N LEU A 263 22.82 -14.53 -8.02
CA LEU A 263 22.60 -15.20 -9.31
C LEU A 263 22.22 -14.20 -10.40
N ALA A 264 21.28 -13.30 -10.13
CA ALA A 264 20.86 -12.26 -11.07
C ALA A 264 22.03 -11.35 -11.46
N ALA A 265 22.77 -10.85 -10.47
CA ALA A 265 23.93 -9.99 -10.66
C ALA A 265 25.03 -10.67 -11.50
N ALA A 266 25.32 -11.94 -11.23
CA ALA A 266 26.31 -12.70 -11.97
C ALA A 266 25.91 -12.94 -13.44
N CYS A 267 24.65 -13.27 -13.70
CA CYS A 267 24.14 -13.41 -15.07
C CYS A 267 24.23 -12.09 -15.84
N ILE A 268 23.84 -10.97 -15.22
CA ILE A 268 23.96 -9.64 -15.84
C ILE A 268 25.42 -9.33 -16.16
N TYR A 269 26.33 -9.55 -15.22
CA TYR A 269 27.75 -9.28 -15.43
C TYR A 269 28.32 -10.07 -16.61
N ILE A 270 28.01 -11.37 -16.72
CA ILE A 270 28.48 -12.19 -17.84
C ILE A 270 27.85 -11.73 -19.16
N ALA A 271 26.53 -11.48 -19.17
CA ALA A 271 25.84 -11.02 -20.36
C ALA A 271 26.35 -9.65 -20.85
N ALA A 272 26.59 -8.72 -19.94
CA ALA A 272 27.18 -7.42 -20.23
C ALA A 272 28.63 -7.54 -20.73
N LYS A 273 29.41 -8.48 -20.17
CA LYS A 273 30.79 -8.74 -20.63
C LYS A 273 30.86 -9.29 -22.05
N ASN A 274 29.89 -10.12 -22.44
CA ASN A 274 29.76 -10.71 -23.77
C ASN A 274 29.08 -9.76 -24.78
N GLY A 275 28.31 -8.78 -24.31
CA GLY A 275 27.67 -7.76 -25.13
C GLY A 275 28.58 -6.58 -25.48
N SER A 276 27.97 -5.56 -26.08
CA SER A 276 28.65 -4.31 -26.46
C SER A 276 28.90 -3.36 -25.28
N ILE A 277 28.08 -3.43 -24.23
CA ILE A 277 28.13 -2.51 -23.08
C ILE A 277 28.71 -3.24 -21.88
N ARG A 278 29.96 -2.95 -21.56
CA ARG A 278 30.65 -3.52 -20.40
C ARG A 278 30.35 -2.71 -19.14
N LYS A 279 30.14 -3.43 -18.03
CA LYS A 279 29.96 -2.85 -16.69
C LYS A 279 30.98 -3.46 -15.73
N THR A 280 31.49 -2.67 -14.80
CA THR A 280 32.48 -3.11 -13.81
C THR A 280 31.84 -4.01 -12.76
N GLN A 281 32.63 -4.90 -12.14
CA GLN A 281 32.16 -5.79 -11.07
C GLN A 281 31.63 -4.99 -9.89
N SER A 282 32.32 -3.91 -9.50
CA SER A 282 31.97 -3.02 -8.41
C SER A 282 30.59 -2.38 -8.60
N LEU A 283 30.31 -1.88 -9.80
CA LEU A 283 29.02 -1.26 -10.12
C LEU A 283 27.86 -2.26 -9.99
N VAL A 284 28.02 -3.45 -10.56
CA VAL A 284 27.00 -4.52 -10.51
C VAL A 284 26.81 -5.03 -9.08
N ALA A 285 27.90 -5.15 -8.30
CA ALA A 285 27.86 -5.59 -6.91
C ALA A 285 27.14 -4.57 -6.01
N ASN A 286 27.39 -3.28 -6.20
CA ASN A 286 26.73 -2.20 -5.45
C ASN A 286 25.22 -2.18 -5.67
N ILE A 287 24.76 -2.27 -6.92
CA ILE A 287 23.32 -2.29 -7.26
C ILE A 287 22.62 -3.51 -6.66
N ALA A 288 23.24 -4.68 -6.73
CA ALA A 288 22.69 -5.90 -6.16
C ALA A 288 22.83 -5.99 -4.62
N LYS A 289 23.52 -5.03 -3.99
CA LYS A 289 23.87 -5.03 -2.56
C LYS A 289 24.56 -6.32 -2.11
N ILE A 290 25.57 -6.72 -2.88
CA ILE A 290 26.41 -7.90 -2.62
C ILE A 290 27.89 -7.51 -2.65
N THR A 291 28.77 -8.37 -2.14
CA THR A 291 30.22 -8.13 -2.24
C THR A 291 30.75 -8.61 -3.59
N GLU A 292 31.80 -7.97 -4.11
CA GLU A 292 32.43 -8.36 -5.38
C GLU A 292 32.90 -9.82 -5.39
N VAL A 293 33.37 -10.32 -4.23
CA VAL A 293 33.81 -11.71 -4.07
C VAL A 293 32.64 -12.68 -4.32
N THR A 294 31.45 -12.35 -3.81
CA THR A 294 30.26 -13.18 -4.07
C THR A 294 29.85 -13.14 -5.54
N LEU A 295 29.91 -11.98 -6.19
CA LEU A 295 29.65 -11.84 -7.63
C LEU A 295 30.60 -12.73 -8.44
N ARG A 296 31.91 -12.69 -8.13
CA ARG A 296 32.93 -13.49 -8.82
C ARG A 296 32.74 -14.99 -8.63
N SER A 297 32.44 -15.42 -7.41
CA SER A 297 32.15 -16.82 -7.10
C SER A 297 30.93 -17.34 -7.87
N ARG A 298 29.84 -16.56 -7.90
CA ARG A 298 28.62 -16.94 -8.64
C ARG A 298 28.84 -16.92 -10.15
N ALA A 299 29.57 -15.94 -10.67
CA ALA A 299 29.91 -15.88 -12.09
C ALA A 299 30.73 -17.09 -12.54
N LYS A 300 31.71 -17.54 -11.74
CA LYS A 300 32.48 -18.77 -12.01
C LYS A 300 31.59 -20.00 -12.04
N GLN A 301 30.68 -20.14 -11.08
CA GLN A 301 29.72 -21.27 -11.03
C GLN A 301 28.81 -21.32 -12.25
N ILE A 302 28.30 -20.17 -12.69
CA ILE A 302 27.42 -20.08 -13.86
C ILE A 302 28.21 -20.41 -15.14
N LYS A 303 29.41 -19.87 -15.28
CA LYS A 303 30.28 -20.13 -16.44
C LYS A 303 30.59 -21.62 -16.60
N ASN A 304 30.96 -22.31 -15.52
CA ASN A 304 31.26 -23.75 -15.51
C ASN A 304 30.07 -24.65 -15.86
N LYS A 305 28.84 -24.12 -15.89
CA LYS A 305 27.63 -24.87 -16.25
C LYS A 305 27.09 -24.48 -17.63
N LEU A 306 27.66 -23.46 -18.26
CA LEU A 306 27.33 -23.04 -19.61
C LEU A 306 28.27 -23.65 -20.65
N THR A 307 29.53 -23.91 -20.26
CA THR A 307 30.49 -24.79 -20.95
C THR A 307 30.19 -26.24 -20.59
#